data_AF-A0A7Z0MYQ9-F1
#
_entry.id   AF-A0A7Z0MYQ9-F1
#
_cell.length_a   1.000
_cell.length_b   1.000
_cell.length_c   1.000
_cell.angle_alpha   90.00
_cell.angle_beta   90.00
_cell.angle_gamma   90.00
#
_symmetry.space_group_name_H-M   'P 1'
#
loop_
_entity.id
_entity.type
_entity.pdbx_description
1 polymer ?
#
loop_
_entity_poly.entity_id
_entity_poly.type
_entity_poly.pdbx_seq_one_letter_code
_entity_poly.pdbx_strand_id
1 'polypeptide(L)'
;MQSFSSGDPHGSGQGVGYLFIHADLAIESHGKLRDMWNAMLFLKKDQPNLVQSVEWFNFDDGYRTDAEPRLIGLQPFDEKDDVDGGTRSWPYMDPSTERVRGVLVARIVIQSKQVHIVEIQRRSQKKGEQSLTGLAFVLGDEAEFGPWLKQLLSDVRGVKGRFRKLVGKCPGTAYAFNHTPAKGEQVPCEAALLNALSRIGVDLSIKEKSV
;
A
#
# COMPACT_ATOMS: atom_id res chain seq x y z
N MET A 1 -21.06 -43.82 -41.54
CA MET A 1 -19.85 -43.62 -40.70
C MET A 1 -20.24 -42.71 -39.55
N GLN A 2 -20.20 -43.24 -38.34
CA GLN A 2 -20.40 -42.51 -37.09
C GLN A 2 -19.03 -42.05 -36.57
N SER A 3 -18.98 -40.87 -35.96
CA SER A 3 -18.13 -40.60 -34.79
C SER A 3 -18.66 -39.34 -34.11
N PHE A 4 -19.33 -39.54 -32.98
CA PHE A 4 -19.56 -38.50 -32.00
C PHE A 4 -18.24 -38.24 -31.26
N SER A 5 -17.93 -36.99 -30.99
CA SER A 5 -16.99 -36.61 -29.94
C SER A 5 -17.59 -35.45 -29.18
N SER A 6 -18.30 -35.78 -28.09
CA SER A 6 -18.60 -34.84 -27.03
C SER A 6 -17.33 -34.64 -26.22
N GLY A 7 -16.75 -33.46 -26.33
CA GLY A 7 -15.72 -32.97 -25.41
C GLY A 7 -16.25 -31.75 -24.70
N ASP A 8 -16.90 -31.93 -23.55
CA ASP A 8 -17.08 -30.86 -22.58
C ASP A 8 -15.70 -30.49 -22.01
N PRO A 9 -15.26 -29.23 -22.05
CA PRO A 9 -14.25 -28.76 -21.12
C PRO A 9 -14.95 -28.32 -19.84
N HIS A 10 -15.05 -29.24 -18.88
CA HIS A 10 -15.13 -28.86 -17.46
C HIS A 10 -13.78 -28.26 -17.05
N GLY A 11 -13.62 -26.96 -17.32
CA GLY A 11 -12.56 -26.15 -16.74
C GLY A 11 -13.02 -25.62 -15.39
N SER A 12 -12.71 -26.34 -14.30
CA SER A 12 -12.76 -25.79 -12.95
C SER A 12 -11.92 -24.50 -12.93
N GLY A 13 -12.57 -23.36 -12.67
CA GLY A 13 -12.05 -22.01 -12.80
C GLY A 13 -10.60 -21.87 -12.35
N GLN A 14 -9.69 -21.91 -13.32
CA GLN A 14 -8.28 -21.63 -13.14
C GLN A 14 -8.07 -20.14 -12.93
N GLY A 15 -7.09 -19.84 -12.07
CA GLY A 15 -6.78 -18.53 -11.52
C GLY A 15 -6.90 -17.39 -12.51
N VAL A 16 -7.73 -16.42 -12.13
CA VAL A 16 -7.73 -15.09 -12.74
C VAL A 16 -6.33 -14.52 -12.51
N GLY A 17 -5.52 -14.53 -13.57
CA GLY A 17 -4.20 -13.90 -13.56
C GLY A 17 -4.40 -12.45 -13.15
N TYR A 18 -3.95 -12.11 -11.95
CA TYR A 18 -4.00 -10.74 -11.45
C TYR A 18 -2.95 -9.95 -12.22
N LEU A 19 -3.35 -9.37 -13.35
CA LEU A 19 -2.49 -8.51 -14.16
C LEU A 19 -2.43 -7.15 -13.45
N PHE A 20 -1.26 -6.75 -12.96
CA PHE A 20 -1.08 -5.40 -12.43
C PHE A 20 -0.90 -4.43 -13.61
N ILE A 21 -1.49 -3.24 -13.55
CA ILE A 21 -1.38 -2.28 -14.65
C ILE A 21 0.00 -1.62 -14.55
N HIS A 22 0.88 -2.02 -15.46
CA HIS A 22 2.29 -1.61 -15.56
C HIS A 22 2.50 -0.29 -16.32
N ALA A 23 1.60 0.69 -16.17
CA ALA A 23 2.01 2.04 -16.52
C ALA A 23 3.23 2.38 -15.63
N ASP A 24 4.27 3.03 -16.16
CA ASP A 24 5.39 3.57 -15.38
C ASP A 24 4.84 4.60 -14.38
N LEU A 25 4.25 4.11 -13.30
CA LEU A 25 3.70 4.87 -12.20
C LEU A 25 4.89 5.28 -11.35
N ALA A 26 5.69 6.20 -11.89
CA ALA A 26 6.69 6.89 -11.13
C ALA A 26 5.99 7.65 -9.99
N ILE A 27 6.55 7.53 -8.80
CA ILE A 27 6.14 8.33 -7.66
C ILE A 27 6.40 9.81 -7.96
N GLU A 28 5.41 10.67 -7.68
CA GLU A 28 5.59 12.11 -7.85
C GLU A 28 6.79 12.65 -7.04
N SER A 29 7.40 13.73 -7.51
CA SER A 29 8.53 14.37 -6.82
C SER A 29 8.14 15.03 -5.49
N HIS A 30 6.85 15.29 -5.29
CA HIS A 30 6.28 15.91 -4.09
C HIS A 30 4.93 15.29 -3.75
N GLY A 31 4.49 15.48 -2.50
CA GLY A 31 3.17 15.05 -2.04
C GLY A 31 3.23 13.97 -0.97
N LYS A 32 2.08 13.64 -0.37
CA LYS A 32 2.05 12.79 0.84
C LYS A 32 2.66 11.41 0.66
N LEU A 33 2.55 10.84 -0.53
CA LEU A 33 3.14 9.54 -0.84
C LEU A 33 4.68 9.61 -0.81
N ARG A 34 5.29 10.64 -1.42
CA ARG A 34 6.74 10.89 -1.37
C ARG A 34 7.22 11.29 0.02
N ASP A 35 6.46 12.12 0.72
CA ASP A 35 6.78 12.55 2.08
C ASP A 35 6.87 11.34 3.02
N MET A 36 5.92 10.41 2.95
CA MET A 36 5.94 9.18 3.75
C MET A 36 7.14 8.28 3.44
N TRP A 37 7.49 8.11 2.15
CA TRP A 37 8.71 7.38 1.76
C TRP A 37 9.96 8.00 2.35
N ASN A 38 10.10 9.32 2.19
CA ASN A 38 11.25 10.06 2.71
C ASN A 38 11.30 10.05 4.24
N ALA A 39 10.16 10.08 4.93
CA ALA A 39 10.09 9.96 6.39
C ALA A 39 10.61 8.60 6.89
N MET A 40 10.31 7.51 6.19
CA MET A 40 10.87 6.19 6.52
C MET A 40 12.38 6.15 6.32
N LEU A 41 12.87 6.68 5.19
CA LEU A 41 14.31 6.76 4.93
C LEU A 41 15.03 7.65 5.94
N PHE A 42 14.42 8.77 6.32
CA PHE A 42 14.92 9.66 7.37
C PHE A 42 15.02 8.92 8.71
N LEU A 43 13.97 8.20 9.13
CA LEU A 43 13.98 7.44 10.37
C LEU A 43 15.10 6.37 10.36
N LYS A 44 15.34 5.69 9.24
CA LYS A 44 16.46 4.76 9.10
C LYS A 44 17.82 5.45 9.27
N LYS A 45 17.98 6.65 8.71
CA LYS A 45 19.20 7.44 8.82
C LYS A 45 19.43 7.97 10.24
N ASP A 46 18.36 8.38 10.91
CA ASP A 46 18.38 8.95 12.27
C ASP A 46 18.59 7.86 13.34
N GLN A 47 18.00 6.67 13.14
CA GLN A 47 18.03 5.57 14.10
C GLN A 47 18.51 4.24 13.48
N PRO A 48 19.73 4.18 12.93
CA PRO A 48 20.23 3.03 12.17
C PRO A 48 20.37 1.75 13.03
N ASN A 49 20.51 1.88 14.35
CA ASN A 49 20.57 0.74 15.26
C ASN A 49 19.19 0.08 15.47
N LEU A 50 18.10 0.86 15.33
CA LEU A 50 16.74 0.37 15.53
C LEU A 50 16.10 -0.10 14.23
N VAL A 51 16.40 0.59 13.13
CA VAL A 51 15.80 0.36 11.81
C VAL A 51 16.75 -0.43 10.91
N GLN A 52 16.46 -1.71 10.71
CA GLN A 52 17.30 -2.59 9.90
C GLN A 52 17.16 -2.31 8.40
N SER A 53 15.93 -2.13 7.90
CA SER A 53 15.68 -1.87 6.48
C SER A 53 14.47 -0.99 6.25
N VAL A 54 14.48 -0.33 5.08
CA VAL A 54 13.34 0.34 4.47
C VAL A 54 13.34 -0.13 3.02
N GLU A 55 12.23 -0.70 2.60
CA GLU A 55 12.07 -1.38 1.32
C GLU A 55 10.71 -0.99 0.71
N TRP A 56 10.62 -1.03 -0.61
CA TRP A 56 9.34 -0.99 -1.31
C TRP A 56 9.05 -2.35 -1.95
N PHE A 57 7.78 -2.62 -2.20
CA PHE A 57 7.30 -3.89 -2.76
C PHE A 57 6.48 -3.67 -4.03
N ASN A 58 6.74 -4.48 -5.05
CA ASN A 58 5.79 -4.79 -6.11
C ASN A 58 5.72 -6.31 -6.31
N PHE A 59 4.74 -6.79 -7.08
CA PHE A 59 4.56 -8.22 -7.28
C PHE A 59 5.59 -8.84 -8.25
N ASP A 60 6.27 -8.02 -9.05
CA ASP A 60 7.20 -8.48 -10.09
C ASP A 60 8.61 -8.73 -9.53
N ASP A 61 9.12 -7.76 -8.76
CA ASP A 61 10.48 -7.70 -8.22
C ASP A 61 10.54 -8.09 -6.73
N GLY A 62 9.39 -8.16 -6.05
CA GLY A 62 9.32 -8.36 -4.61
C GLY A 62 9.82 -7.14 -3.83
N TYR A 63 10.49 -7.38 -2.70
CA TYR A 63 11.08 -6.32 -1.89
C TYR A 63 12.38 -5.78 -2.48
N ARG A 64 12.49 -4.46 -2.55
CA ARG A 64 13.63 -3.74 -3.12
C ARG A 64 14.05 -2.59 -2.21
N THR A 65 15.36 -2.32 -2.17
CA THR A 65 15.98 -1.28 -1.34
C THR A 65 16.51 -0.10 -2.15
N ASP A 66 16.30 -0.08 -3.47
CA ASP A 66 16.78 1.03 -4.31
C ASP A 66 15.98 2.33 -4.02
N ALA A 67 16.57 3.46 -4.40
CA ALA A 67 16.14 4.77 -3.91
C ALA A 67 14.75 5.21 -4.39
N GLU A 68 14.34 4.76 -5.59
CA GLU A 68 13.13 5.20 -6.25
C GLU A 68 12.06 4.10 -6.22
N PRO A 69 11.00 4.24 -5.40
CA PRO A 69 10.01 3.19 -5.26
C PRO A 69 9.10 3.06 -6.48
N ARG A 70 8.81 1.82 -6.88
CA ARG A 70 7.79 1.53 -7.91
C ARG A 70 6.42 1.37 -7.26
N LEU A 71 5.40 1.94 -7.89
CA LEU A 71 4.02 1.85 -7.40
C LEU A 71 3.28 0.66 -8.00
N ILE A 72 2.33 0.12 -7.25
CA ILE A 72 1.37 -0.89 -7.74
C ILE A 72 0.13 -0.17 -8.26
N GLY A 73 -0.21 -0.36 -9.53
CA GLY A 73 -1.44 0.19 -10.12
C GLY A 73 -2.71 -0.48 -9.57
N LEU A 74 -3.66 0.31 -9.08
CA LEU A 74 -4.98 -0.19 -8.71
C LEU A 74 -5.73 -0.71 -9.93
N GLN A 75 -6.25 -1.93 -9.83
CA GLN A 75 -7.06 -2.53 -10.89
C GLN A 75 -8.43 -1.85 -10.96
N PRO A 76 -8.88 -1.43 -12.16
CA PRO A 76 -10.26 -1.07 -12.40
C PRO A 76 -11.22 -2.23 -12.10
N PHE A 77 -12.49 -1.89 -11.91
CA PHE A 77 -13.56 -2.87 -11.76
C PHE A 77 -13.93 -3.46 -13.12
N ASP A 78 -14.24 -4.76 -13.15
CA ASP A 78 -14.79 -5.41 -14.35
C ASP A 78 -16.18 -4.85 -14.65
N GLU A 79 -16.62 -4.86 -15.91
CA GLU A 79 -17.95 -4.36 -16.29
C GLU A 79 -19.10 -5.03 -15.51
N LYS A 80 -18.92 -6.31 -15.16
CA LYS A 80 -19.89 -7.12 -14.40
C LYS A 80 -19.94 -6.82 -12.90
N ASP A 81 -18.97 -6.07 -12.35
CA ASP A 81 -18.94 -5.77 -10.92
C ASP A 81 -20.10 -4.84 -10.54
N ASP A 82 -20.88 -5.22 -9.52
CA ASP A 82 -22.00 -4.41 -9.04
C ASP A 82 -21.52 -3.27 -8.11
N VAL A 83 -21.17 -2.13 -8.72
CA VAL A 83 -20.68 -0.94 -8.01
C VAL A 83 -21.21 0.35 -8.65
N ASP A 84 -21.44 1.39 -7.83
CA ASP A 84 -21.84 2.70 -8.35
C ASP A 84 -20.75 3.33 -9.23
N GLY A 85 -21.16 4.21 -10.16
CA GLY A 85 -20.23 4.86 -11.10
C GLY A 85 -19.11 5.65 -10.42
N GLY A 86 -19.37 6.23 -9.24
CA GLY A 86 -18.34 6.91 -8.45
C GLY A 86 -17.32 5.95 -7.83
N THR A 87 -17.72 4.74 -7.47
CA THR A 87 -16.80 3.66 -7.02
C THR A 87 -16.03 3.11 -8.20
N ARG A 88 -16.71 2.81 -9.31
CA ARG A 88 -16.11 2.32 -10.55
C ARG A 88 -15.00 3.23 -11.09
N SER A 89 -15.21 4.54 -11.06
CA SER A 89 -14.25 5.54 -11.56
C SER A 89 -13.15 5.92 -10.55
N TRP A 90 -13.24 5.48 -9.29
CA TRP A 90 -12.32 5.90 -8.24
C TRP A 90 -10.86 5.42 -8.42
N PRO A 91 -10.58 4.19 -8.91
CA PRO A 91 -9.22 3.70 -9.16
C PRO A 91 -8.40 4.58 -10.11
N TYR A 92 -9.05 5.39 -10.94
CA TYR A 92 -8.36 6.27 -11.88
C TYR A 92 -7.84 7.54 -11.19
N MET A 93 -6.65 8.01 -11.57
CA MET A 93 -6.20 9.38 -11.32
C MET A 93 -6.95 10.37 -12.22
N ASP A 94 -7.13 9.98 -13.48
CA ASP A 94 -7.90 10.72 -14.47
C ASP A 94 -8.66 9.71 -15.36
N PRO A 95 -10.00 9.63 -15.24
CA PRO A 95 -10.79 8.71 -16.05
C PRO A 95 -10.69 8.97 -17.56
N SER A 96 -10.35 10.19 -18.00
CA SER A 96 -10.30 10.52 -19.43
C SER A 96 -9.04 10.01 -20.12
N THR A 97 -7.95 9.83 -19.36
CA THR A 97 -6.67 9.29 -19.84
C THR A 97 -6.46 7.85 -19.41
N GLU A 98 -7.44 7.24 -18.74
CA GLU A 98 -7.38 5.90 -18.14
C GLU A 98 -6.19 5.69 -17.20
N ARG A 99 -5.52 6.76 -16.77
CA ARG A 99 -4.40 6.69 -15.84
C ARG A 99 -4.91 6.20 -14.48
N VAL A 100 -4.44 5.06 -14.02
CA VAL A 100 -4.80 4.50 -12.70
C VAL A 100 -3.98 5.11 -11.57
N ARG A 101 -4.50 5.03 -10.33
CA ARG A 101 -3.79 5.38 -9.10
C ARG A 101 -2.73 4.34 -8.80
N GLY A 102 -1.53 4.82 -8.51
CA GLY A 102 -0.49 4.02 -7.88
C GLY A 102 -0.70 3.85 -6.38
N VAL A 103 -0.19 2.75 -5.85
CA VAL A 103 -0.12 2.44 -4.43
C VAL A 103 1.34 2.15 -4.08
N LEU A 104 1.89 2.90 -3.14
CA LEU A 104 3.15 2.56 -2.52
C LEU A 104 2.87 1.49 -1.46
N VAL A 105 3.57 0.37 -1.56
CA VAL A 105 3.66 -0.63 -0.50
C VAL A 105 5.09 -0.64 -0.04
N ALA A 106 5.32 -0.20 1.20
CA ALA A 106 6.63 -0.15 1.80
C ALA A 106 6.70 -1.07 3.01
N ARG A 107 7.90 -1.55 3.31
CA ARG A 107 8.24 -2.26 4.54
C ARG A 107 9.34 -1.51 5.26
N ILE A 108 9.16 -1.29 6.55
CA ILE A 108 10.20 -0.84 7.46
C ILE A 108 10.40 -1.93 8.52
N VAL A 109 11.63 -2.43 8.63
CA VAL A 109 11.99 -3.45 9.61
C VAL A 109 12.62 -2.75 10.81
N ILE A 110 11.97 -2.86 11.97
CA ILE A 110 12.35 -2.20 13.21
C ILE A 110 12.39 -3.23 14.32
N GLN A 111 13.55 -3.41 14.97
CA GLN A 111 13.75 -4.42 16.02
C GLN A 111 13.20 -5.80 15.64
N SER A 112 13.53 -6.27 14.43
CA SER A 112 13.05 -7.54 13.85
C SER A 112 11.55 -7.62 13.58
N LYS A 113 10.78 -6.54 13.80
CA LYS A 113 9.37 -6.44 13.44
C LYS A 113 9.22 -5.89 12.02
N GLN A 114 8.49 -6.61 11.18
CA GLN A 114 8.17 -6.16 9.82
C GLN A 114 6.90 -5.31 9.84
N VAL A 115 7.06 -4.01 9.66
CA VAL A 115 5.94 -3.09 9.53
C VAL A 115 5.73 -2.76 8.06
N HIS A 116 4.51 -2.94 7.59
CA HIS A 116 4.11 -2.56 6.25
C HIS A 116 3.35 -1.24 6.29
N ILE A 117 3.66 -0.35 5.35
CA ILE A 117 2.99 0.95 5.17
C ILE A 117 2.45 1.01 3.75
N VAL A 118 1.18 1.38 3.62
CA VAL A 118 0.49 1.51 2.33
C VAL A 118 -0.02 2.94 2.17
N GLU A 119 0.38 3.57 1.07
CA GLU A 119 -0.06 4.91 0.67
C GLU A 119 -0.63 4.88 -0.75
N ILE A 120 -1.74 5.57 -0.96
CA ILE A 120 -2.39 5.67 -2.27
C ILE A 120 -2.09 7.04 -2.86
N GLN A 121 -1.75 7.07 -4.14
CA GLN A 121 -1.56 8.28 -4.90
C GLN A 121 -2.83 9.15 -4.88
N ARG A 122 -2.66 10.44 -4.58
CA ARG A 122 -3.74 11.40 -4.36
C ARG A 122 -3.91 12.28 -5.58
N ARG A 123 -5.16 12.62 -5.91
CA ARG A 123 -5.41 13.67 -6.89
C ARG A 123 -5.14 15.03 -6.25
N SER A 124 -4.49 15.92 -6.99
CA SER A 124 -4.42 17.34 -6.64
C SER A 124 -5.80 17.98 -6.71
N GLN A 125 -6.15 18.79 -5.73
CA GLN A 125 -7.37 19.59 -5.67
C GLN A 125 -7.02 21.07 -5.52
N LYS A 126 -7.97 21.97 -5.82
CA LYS A 126 -7.77 23.42 -5.68
C LYS A 126 -7.34 23.87 -4.27
N LYS A 127 -7.63 23.05 -3.24
CA LYS A 127 -7.28 23.30 -1.82
C LYS A 127 -6.22 22.33 -1.29
N GLY A 128 -5.31 21.85 -2.14
CA GLY A 128 -4.28 20.86 -1.77
C GLY A 128 -4.64 19.45 -2.22
N GLU A 129 -4.06 18.42 -1.61
CA GLU A 129 -4.31 17.04 -2.01
C GLU A 129 -5.63 16.47 -1.49
N GLN A 130 -6.18 15.51 -2.22
CA GLN A 130 -7.28 14.67 -1.74
C GLN A 130 -6.95 14.08 -0.35
N SER A 131 -7.88 14.26 0.59
CA SER A 131 -7.78 13.65 1.91
C SER A 131 -8.05 12.14 1.83
N LEU A 132 -6.98 11.36 1.83
CA LEU A 132 -6.95 9.91 2.03
C LEU A 132 -6.18 9.60 3.32
N THR A 133 -6.41 8.40 3.86
CA THR A 133 -5.63 7.84 4.95
C THR A 133 -4.51 6.96 4.40
N GLY A 134 -3.43 6.79 5.15
CA GLY A 134 -2.50 5.68 4.97
C GLY A 134 -2.90 4.48 5.82
N LEU A 135 -2.28 3.33 5.60
CA LEU A 135 -2.43 2.13 6.42
C LEU A 135 -1.06 1.66 6.88
N ALA A 136 -0.89 1.44 8.18
CA ALA A 136 0.24 0.69 8.72
C ALA A 136 -0.25 -0.64 9.26
N PHE A 137 0.48 -1.73 9.03
CA PHE A 137 0.11 -3.05 9.56
C PHE A 137 1.30 -3.97 9.80
N VAL A 138 1.08 -4.94 10.67
CA VAL A 138 1.97 -6.07 10.97
C VAL A 138 1.12 -7.32 10.88
N LEU A 139 1.64 -8.37 10.23
CA LEU A 139 0.93 -9.63 10.08
C LEU A 139 1.27 -10.58 11.23
N GLY A 140 0.35 -11.49 11.55
CA GLY A 140 0.64 -12.59 12.46
C GLY A 140 1.56 -13.64 11.82
N ASP A 141 1.40 -13.84 10.50
CA ASP A 141 2.21 -14.72 9.67
C ASP A 141 2.58 -14.02 8.35
N GLU A 142 3.87 -13.97 8.02
CA GLU A 142 4.38 -13.36 6.79
C GLU A 142 3.97 -14.14 5.53
N ALA A 143 3.62 -15.42 5.66
CA ALA A 143 3.07 -16.21 4.55
C ALA A 143 1.73 -15.63 4.04
N GLU A 144 1.01 -14.88 4.87
CA GLU A 144 -0.25 -14.23 4.52
C GLU A 144 -0.05 -12.93 3.73
N PHE A 145 1.17 -12.39 3.63
CA PHE A 145 1.42 -11.06 3.04
C PHE A 145 0.90 -10.95 1.61
N GLY A 146 1.28 -11.87 0.72
CA GLY A 146 0.87 -11.85 -0.69
C GLY A 146 -0.65 -11.91 -0.86
N PRO A 147 -1.34 -12.92 -0.30
CA PRO A 147 -2.80 -13.03 -0.33
C PRO A 147 -3.50 -11.81 0.30
N TRP A 148 -3.04 -11.36 1.47
CA TRP A 148 -3.60 -10.20 2.16
C TRP A 148 -3.47 -8.93 1.32
N LEU A 149 -2.29 -8.67 0.74
CA LEU A 149 -2.07 -7.47 -0.07
C LEU A 149 -2.97 -7.46 -1.32
N LYS A 150 -3.14 -8.60 -1.99
CA LYS A 150 -4.06 -8.72 -3.13
C LYS A 150 -5.50 -8.39 -2.72
N GLN A 151 -5.96 -8.92 -1.59
CA GLN A 151 -7.29 -8.62 -1.07
C GLN A 151 -7.42 -7.15 -0.68
N LEU A 152 -6.42 -6.58 0.00
CA LEU A 152 -6.39 -5.18 0.41
C LEU A 152 -6.50 -4.25 -0.80
N LEU A 153 -5.74 -4.49 -1.87
CA LEU A 153 -5.78 -3.70 -3.10
C LEU A 153 -7.14 -3.82 -3.83
N SER A 154 -7.78 -4.99 -3.77
CA SER A 154 -9.14 -5.17 -4.32
C SER A 154 -10.21 -4.47 -3.47
N ASP A 155 -10.11 -4.52 -2.15
CA ASP A 155 -11.10 -3.94 -1.24
C ASP A 155 -11.00 -2.41 -1.17
N VAL A 156 -9.78 -1.87 -1.27
CA VAL A 156 -9.53 -0.43 -1.07
C VAL A 156 -10.17 0.43 -2.15
N ARG A 157 -10.25 -0.07 -3.38
CA ARG A 157 -11.02 0.57 -4.47
C ARG A 157 -12.51 0.62 -4.14
N GLY A 158 -13.09 -0.43 -3.55
CA GLY A 158 -14.50 -0.48 -3.17
C GLY A 158 -14.86 0.49 -2.05
N VAL A 159 -13.93 0.75 -1.14
CA VAL A 159 -14.13 1.74 -0.05
C VAL A 159 -13.61 3.14 -0.37
N LYS A 160 -13.14 3.38 -1.60
CA LYS A 160 -12.62 4.67 -2.09
C LYS A 160 -11.42 5.17 -1.25
N GLY A 161 -10.47 4.30 -0.93
CA GLY A 161 -9.24 4.68 -0.21
C GLY A 161 -9.40 4.85 1.30
N ARG A 162 -10.57 4.54 1.86
CA ARG A 162 -10.86 4.66 3.30
C ARG A 162 -10.36 3.43 4.05
N PHE A 163 -9.06 3.35 4.33
CA PHE A 163 -8.44 2.23 5.03
C PHE A 163 -9.04 1.92 6.40
N ARG A 164 -9.63 2.91 7.10
CA ARG A 164 -10.34 2.68 8.37
C ARG A 164 -11.44 1.60 8.26
N LYS A 165 -12.05 1.42 7.07
CA LYS A 165 -13.05 0.36 6.83
C LYS A 165 -12.45 -1.04 6.64
N LEU A 166 -11.12 -1.13 6.48
CA LEU A 166 -10.41 -2.37 6.17
C LEU A 166 -9.50 -2.85 7.30
N VAL A 167 -9.24 -2.01 8.32
CA VAL A 167 -8.38 -2.36 9.47
C VAL A 167 -8.79 -3.70 10.11
N GLY A 168 -10.09 -3.93 10.31
CA GLY A 168 -10.59 -5.16 10.93
C GLY A 168 -10.46 -6.43 10.08
N LYS A 169 -10.02 -6.33 8.82
CA LYS A 169 -9.77 -7.47 7.93
C LYS A 169 -8.31 -7.93 7.92
N CYS A 170 -7.40 -7.15 8.52
CA CYS A 170 -5.99 -7.50 8.57
C CYS A 170 -5.81 -8.80 9.39
N PRO A 171 -5.06 -9.81 8.91
CA PRO A 171 -4.77 -11.02 9.68
C PRO A 171 -3.67 -10.78 10.74
N GLY A 172 -3.71 -9.61 11.36
CA GLY A 172 -2.71 -9.11 12.29
C GLY A 172 -3.18 -7.79 12.88
N THR A 173 -2.23 -6.90 13.19
CA THR A 173 -2.55 -5.57 13.72
C THR A 173 -2.46 -4.54 12.60
N ALA A 174 -3.48 -3.70 12.46
CA ALA A 174 -3.48 -2.63 11.48
C ALA A 174 -3.99 -1.31 12.07
N TYR A 175 -3.53 -0.21 11.51
CA TYR A 175 -3.91 1.14 11.90
C TYR A 175 -3.99 2.04 10.66
N ALA A 176 -5.16 2.66 10.46
CA ALA A 176 -5.32 3.69 9.45
C ALA A 176 -4.93 5.05 10.04
N PHE A 177 -3.99 5.74 9.40
CA PHE A 177 -3.44 7.00 9.90
C PHE A 177 -3.75 8.19 8.99
N ASN A 178 -3.73 9.38 9.58
CA ASN A 178 -3.86 10.66 8.88
C ASN A 178 -2.50 11.36 8.81
N HIS A 179 -2.32 12.21 7.80
CA HIS A 179 -1.08 12.98 7.56
C HIS A 179 -1.11 14.35 8.23
N THR A 180 -1.63 14.43 9.45
CA THR A 180 -1.68 15.69 10.20
C THR A 180 -0.27 16.10 10.60
N PRO A 181 0.26 17.25 10.12
CA PRO A 181 1.58 17.71 10.51
C PRO A 181 1.64 18.02 12.01
N ALA A 182 2.78 17.77 12.63
CA ALA A 182 3.06 18.21 13.99
C ALA A 182 4.09 19.35 14.00
N LYS A 183 4.09 20.14 15.07
CA LYS A 183 5.15 21.12 15.30
C LYS A 183 6.46 20.37 15.61
N GLY A 184 7.54 20.75 14.94
CA GLY A 184 8.87 20.18 15.20
C GLY A 184 9.20 18.93 14.38
N GLU A 185 8.39 18.58 13.37
CA GLU A 185 8.83 17.62 12.34
C GLU A 185 10.12 18.13 11.67
N GLN A 186 11.12 17.25 11.59
CA GLN A 186 12.37 17.45 10.87
C GLN A 186 12.16 17.23 9.36
N VAL A 187 11.28 16.27 9.02
CA VAL A 187 10.86 16.01 7.64
C VAL A 187 9.34 15.86 7.55
N PRO A 188 8.71 16.22 6.42
CA PRO A 188 7.27 16.05 6.24
C PRO A 188 6.80 14.63 6.56
N CYS A 189 5.68 14.51 7.27
CA CYS A 189 5.04 13.25 7.67
C CYS A 189 5.83 12.40 8.69
N GLU A 190 6.91 12.91 9.28
CA GLU A 190 7.62 12.23 10.38
C GLU A 190 6.66 11.90 11.53
N ALA A 191 5.84 12.85 11.99
CA ALA A 191 4.93 12.59 13.11
C ALA A 191 3.82 11.60 12.74
N ALA A 192 3.36 11.62 11.49
CA ALA A 192 2.39 10.65 10.99
C ALA A 192 2.98 9.23 11.00
N LEU A 193 4.22 9.06 10.53
CA LEU A 193 4.96 7.80 10.59
C LEU A 193 5.14 7.32 12.02
N LEU A 194 5.69 8.14 12.91
CA LEU A 194 5.93 7.78 14.32
C LEU A 194 4.62 7.42 15.04
N ASN A 195 3.53 8.15 14.79
CA ASN A 195 2.23 7.82 15.34
C ASN A 195 1.72 6.46 14.83
N ALA A 196 1.85 6.21 13.52
CA ALA A 196 1.43 4.94 12.94
C ALA A 196 2.21 3.76 13.54
N LEU A 197 3.54 3.89 13.65
CA LEU A 197 4.44 2.90 14.27
C LEU A 197 4.05 2.61 15.74
N SER A 198 3.83 3.66 16.53
CA SER A 198 3.39 3.50 17.92
C SER A 198 2.06 2.75 18.03
N ARG A 199 1.10 3.04 17.14
CA ARG A 199 -0.24 2.45 17.15
C ARG A 199 -0.28 0.97 16.76
N ILE A 200 0.73 0.49 16.06
CA ILE A 200 0.91 -0.94 15.74
C ILE A 200 1.92 -1.62 16.69
N GLY A 201 2.26 -0.98 17.80
CA GLY A 201 3.10 -1.54 18.86
C GLY A 201 4.59 -1.61 18.50
N VAL A 202 5.12 -0.57 17.84
CA VAL A 202 6.57 -0.33 17.72
C VAL A 202 6.96 0.77 18.70
N ASP A 203 7.93 0.48 19.57
CA ASP A 203 8.45 1.44 20.54
C ASP A 203 9.89 1.85 20.16
N LEU A 204 10.05 3.11 19.77
CA LEU A 204 11.34 3.69 19.38
C LEU A 204 12.12 4.26 20.58
N SER A 205 11.58 4.18 21.80
CA SER A 205 12.22 4.72 23.01
C SER A 205 13.28 3.79 23.64
N ILE A 206 13.41 2.56 23.14
CA ILE A 206 14.35 1.57 23.67
C ILE A 206 15.77 1.91 23.17
N LYS A 207 16.52 2.65 23.98
CA LYS A 207 17.98 2.71 23.85
C LYS A 207 18.54 1.38 24.36
N GLU A 208 19.10 0.55 23.48
CA GLU A 208 19.93 -0.56 23.95
C GLU A 208 21.04 0.00 24.85
N LYS A 209 21.10 -0.49 26.09
CA LYS A 209 22.28 -0.33 26.91
C LYS A 209 23.37 -1.15 26.25
N SER A 210 24.36 -0.48 25.68
CA SER A 210 25.61 -1.14 25.27
C SER A 210 26.18 -1.88 26.48
N VAL A 211 26.34 -3.19 26.35
CA VAL A 211 27.14 -4.04 27.24
C VAL A 211 28.61 -3.87 26.90
#